data_AF-A0A965NEE4-F1
#
_entry.id   AF-A0A965NEE4-F1
#
_cell.length_a   1.000
_cell.length_b   1.000
_cell.length_c   1.000
_cell.angle_alpha   90.00
_cell.angle_beta   90.00
_cell.angle_gamma   90.00
#
_symmetry.space_group_name_H-M   'P 1'
#
loop_
_entity.id
_entity.type
_entity.pdbx_description
1 polymer ?
#
loop_
_entity_poly.entity_id
_entity_poly.type
_entity_poly.pdbx_seq_one_letter_code
_entity_poly.pdbx_strand_id
1 'polypeptide(L)'
;MLRWAGFSDLLAASKLGGDVPFCLLGGRALVEGIGEKVQPLDFEARTVTLFLPSFSVNTAECYRAFDELGQAPSGRNHLTAAAWSVEPRLQELMGWIDANYGVSVLAGSGSTVFVEGDVVDGTSRIVESPVGPVEVLVTRTIPA
;
A
#
# COMPACT_ATOMS: atom_id res chain seq x y z
N MET A 1 19.93 -7.63 3.75
CA MET A 1 20.98 -8.50 3.20
C MET A 1 21.55 -7.97 1.88
N LEU A 2 20.77 -7.71 0.83
CA LEU A 2 21.30 -7.26 -0.47
C LEU A 2 21.98 -5.88 -0.45
N ARG A 3 21.36 -4.86 0.18
CA ARG A 3 21.96 -3.53 0.36
C ARG A 3 23.31 -3.60 1.10
N TRP A 4 23.39 -4.44 2.14
CA TRP A 4 24.60 -4.62 2.94
C TRP A 4 25.70 -5.38 2.20
N ALA A 5 25.32 -6.23 1.23
CA ALA A 5 26.25 -6.91 0.34
C ALA A 5 26.76 -6.03 -0.82
N GLY A 6 26.41 -4.74 -0.86
CA GLY A 6 26.80 -3.82 -1.93
C GLY A 6 26.13 -4.11 -3.27
N PHE A 7 25.02 -4.87 -3.27
CA PHE A 7 24.30 -5.20 -4.49
C PHE A 7 23.54 -3.98 -5.04
N SER A 8 23.78 -3.62 -6.31
CA SER A 8 23.27 -2.39 -6.93
C SER A 8 22.59 -2.61 -8.29
N ASP A 9 22.52 -3.84 -8.80
CA ASP A 9 21.83 -4.15 -10.06
C ASP A 9 20.31 -4.20 -9.84
N LEU A 10 19.63 -3.11 -10.20
CA LEU A 10 18.18 -2.97 -10.01
C LEU A 10 17.36 -3.91 -10.91
N LEU A 11 17.85 -4.26 -12.10
CA LEU A 11 17.16 -5.17 -13.01
C LEU A 11 17.25 -6.62 -12.53
N ALA A 12 18.40 -7.02 -11.98
CA ALA A 12 18.52 -8.31 -11.34
C ALA A 12 17.71 -8.37 -10.03
N ALA A 13 17.66 -7.28 -9.26
CA ALA A 13 16.84 -7.18 -8.06
C ALA A 13 15.33 -7.30 -8.34
N SER A 14 14.82 -6.70 -9.41
CA SER A 14 13.38 -6.73 -9.73
C SER A 14 12.87 -8.16 -10.02
N LYS A 15 13.74 -9.06 -10.47
CA LYS A 15 13.41 -10.49 -10.66
C LYS A 15 13.13 -11.23 -9.35
N LEU A 16 13.59 -10.70 -8.20
CA LEU A 16 13.26 -11.23 -6.88
C LEU A 16 11.91 -10.70 -6.37
N GLY A 17 11.46 -9.56 -6.90
CA GLY A 17 10.22 -8.88 -6.58
C GLY A 17 10.27 -7.41 -7.00
N GLY A 18 9.15 -6.87 -7.49
CA GLY A 18 9.09 -5.49 -8.02
C GLY A 18 9.48 -4.41 -7.00
N ASP A 19 9.28 -4.68 -5.71
CA ASP A 19 9.60 -3.73 -4.63
C ASP A 19 11.05 -3.84 -4.12
N VAL A 20 11.80 -4.88 -4.53
CA VAL A 20 13.18 -5.11 -4.06
C VAL A 20 14.13 -3.99 -4.49
N PRO A 21 14.13 -3.50 -5.75
CA PRO A 21 14.96 -2.37 -6.16
C PRO A 21 14.73 -1.11 -5.32
N PHE A 22 13.46 -0.81 -5.02
CA PHE A 22 13.10 0.30 -4.13
C PHE A 22 13.67 0.11 -2.72
N CYS A 23 13.55 -1.10 -2.15
CA CYS A 23 14.08 -1.42 -0.82
C CYS A 23 15.62 -1.33 -0.72
N LEU A 24 16.35 -1.47 -1.83
CA LEU A 24 17.81 -1.28 -1.86
C LEU A 24 18.21 0.18 -1.70
N LEU A 25 17.46 1.08 -2.34
CA LEU A 25 17.72 2.51 -2.36
C LEU A 25 17.15 3.20 -1.11
N GLY A 26 15.91 2.86 -0.74
CA GLY A 26 15.18 3.50 0.36
C GLY A 26 14.68 4.91 0.01
N GLY A 27 14.14 5.60 1.02
CA GLY A 27 13.61 6.95 0.88
C GLY A 27 12.31 7.02 0.09
N ARG A 28 12.13 8.11 -0.65
CA ARG A 28 10.98 8.34 -1.53
C ARG A 28 11.45 8.25 -2.97
N ALA A 29 10.70 7.54 -3.82
CA ALA A 29 11.03 7.42 -5.23
C ALA A 29 9.78 7.25 -6.09
N LEU A 30 9.89 7.63 -7.35
CA LEU A 30 9.02 7.17 -8.42
C LEU A 30 9.56 5.84 -8.94
N VAL A 31 8.71 4.82 -9.00
CA VAL A 31 9.07 3.48 -9.47
C VAL A 31 8.24 3.14 -10.69
N GLU A 32 8.91 2.75 -11.77
CA GLU A 32 8.29 2.43 -13.07
C GLU A 32 8.80 1.09 -13.62
N GLY A 33 8.21 0.67 -14.76
CA GLY A 33 8.50 -0.62 -15.37
C GLY A 33 7.93 -1.76 -14.55
N ILE A 34 8.73 -2.81 -14.36
CA ILE A 34 8.44 -3.92 -13.44
C ILE A 34 9.03 -3.67 -12.04
N GLY A 35 9.50 -2.46 -11.76
CA GLY A 35 10.19 -2.07 -10.52
C GLY A 35 11.67 -1.74 -10.71
N GLU A 36 12.23 -1.95 -11.91
CA GLU A 36 13.65 -1.76 -12.19
C GLU A 36 14.06 -0.30 -12.41
N LYS A 37 13.10 0.58 -12.73
CA LYS A 37 13.34 2.00 -12.94
C LYS A 37 12.95 2.77 -11.69
N VAL A 38 13.95 3.11 -10.88
CA VAL A 38 13.74 3.84 -9.62
C VAL A 38 14.36 5.23 -9.72
N GLN A 39 13.52 6.27 -9.67
CA GLN A 39 13.94 7.67 -9.64
C GLN A 39 13.73 8.24 -8.23
N PRO A 40 14.80 8.53 -7.47
CA PRO A 40 14.68 9.19 -6.18
C PRO A 40 13.95 10.53 -6.27
N LEU A 41 13.14 10.82 -5.25
CA LEU A 41 12.41 12.06 -5.08
C LEU A 41 12.79 12.72 -3.75
N ASP A 42 12.59 14.02 -3.67
CA ASP A 42 12.84 14.76 -2.43
C ASP A 42 11.98 14.24 -1.28
N PHE A 43 12.60 14.19 -0.09
CA PHE A 43 11.90 13.84 1.14
C PHE A 43 10.69 14.75 1.34
N GLU A 44 9.56 14.13 1.71
CA GLU A 44 8.35 14.84 2.06
C GLU A 44 7.85 14.30 3.39
N ALA A 45 7.75 15.19 4.37
CA ALA A 45 7.23 14.85 5.67
C ALA A 45 5.73 14.54 5.56
N ARG A 46 5.35 13.29 5.82
CA ARG A 46 3.97 12.85 5.93
C ARG A 46 3.75 12.14 7.26
N THR A 47 2.54 12.33 7.78
CA THR A 47 1.97 11.45 8.81
C THR A 47 0.83 10.71 8.15
N VAL A 48 0.78 9.40 8.27
CA VAL A 48 -0.29 8.57 7.71
C VAL A 48 -0.77 7.57 8.75
N THR A 49 -2.08 7.33 8.76
CA THR A 49 -2.69 6.31 9.62
C THR A 49 -3.01 5.08 8.79
N LEU A 50 -2.44 3.95 9.17
CA LEU A 50 -2.62 2.65 8.53
C LEU A 50 -3.72 1.88 9.23
N PHE A 51 -4.60 1.25 8.45
CA PHE A 51 -5.62 0.30 8.87
C PHE A 51 -5.23 -1.08 8.37
N LEU A 52 -4.96 -1.99 9.30
CA LEU A 52 -4.45 -3.34 9.09
C LEU A 52 -5.55 -4.33 9.48
N PRO A 53 -6.41 -4.74 8.53
CA PRO A 53 -7.45 -5.71 8.81
C PRO A 53 -6.85 -7.12 9.02
N SER A 54 -7.61 -7.99 9.69
CA SER A 54 -7.21 -9.38 9.99
C SER A 54 -7.28 -10.34 8.79
N PHE A 55 -7.65 -9.84 7.60
CA PHE A 55 -7.69 -10.59 6.36
C PHE A 55 -6.71 -10.01 5.33
N SER A 56 -6.41 -10.78 4.29
CA SER A 56 -5.53 -10.37 3.20
C SER A 56 -6.22 -10.45 1.84
N VAL A 57 -5.71 -9.70 0.86
CA VAL A 57 -6.09 -9.82 -0.55
C VAL A 57 -5.02 -10.66 -1.24
N ASN A 58 -5.43 -11.68 -2.01
CA ASN A 58 -4.47 -12.43 -2.81
C ASN A 58 -3.96 -11.56 -3.96
N THR A 59 -2.67 -11.22 -3.93
CA THR A 59 -2.04 -10.37 -4.95
C THR A 59 -2.19 -10.92 -6.37
N ALA A 60 -1.98 -12.22 -6.57
CA ALA A 60 -2.07 -12.83 -7.90
C ALA A 60 -3.50 -12.80 -8.45
N GLU A 61 -4.51 -13.01 -7.60
CA GLU A 61 -5.91 -12.93 -8.00
C GLU A 61 -6.35 -11.49 -8.24
N CYS A 62 -5.83 -10.53 -7.47
CA CYS A 62 -6.09 -9.11 -7.66
C CYS A 62 -5.58 -8.62 -9.02
N TYR A 63 -4.34 -8.97 -9.39
CA TYR A 63 -3.82 -8.64 -10.72
C TYR A 63 -4.59 -9.34 -11.85
N ARG A 64 -4.95 -10.63 -11.68
CA ARG A 64 -5.79 -11.33 -12.66
C ARG A 64 -7.16 -10.68 -12.84
N ALA A 65 -7.82 -10.32 -11.73
CA ALA A 65 -9.09 -9.62 -11.77
C ALA A 65 -8.95 -8.24 -12.40
N PHE A 66 -7.84 -7.53 -12.16
CA PHE A 66 -7.57 -6.24 -12.80
C PHE A 66 -7.46 -6.37 -14.33
N ASP A 67 -6.73 -7.38 -14.81
CA ASP A 67 -6.61 -7.68 -16.24
C ASP A 67 -7.97 -8.04 -16.87
N GLU A 68 -8.79 -8.84 -16.16
CA GLU A 68 -10.13 -9.24 -16.60
C GLU A 68 -11.14 -8.08 -16.63
N LEU A 69 -11.04 -7.14 -15.69
CA LEU A 69 -11.90 -5.95 -15.65
C LEU A 69 -11.70 -5.05 -16.87
N GLY A 70 -10.51 -5.06 -17.49
CA GLY A 70 -10.19 -4.29 -18.69
C GLY A 70 -10.39 -2.77 -18.52
N GLN A 71 -10.39 -2.28 -17.28
CA GLN A 71 -10.69 -0.89 -16.96
C GLN A 71 -9.47 -0.01 -17.25
N ALA A 72 -9.74 1.22 -17.69
CA ALA A 72 -8.69 2.22 -17.75
C ALA A 72 -8.17 2.50 -16.32
N PRO A 73 -6.85 2.63 -16.13
CA PRO A 73 -6.26 3.02 -14.85
C PRO A 73 -6.94 4.29 -14.30
N SER A 74 -7.46 4.22 -13.07
CA SER A 74 -8.18 5.35 -12.45
C SER A 74 -8.01 5.42 -10.93
N GLY A 75 -8.21 6.63 -10.37
CA GLY A 75 -8.08 6.87 -8.94
C GLY A 75 -6.63 6.93 -8.44
N ARG A 76 -6.45 6.83 -7.12
CA ARG A 76 -5.12 6.86 -6.47
C ARG A 76 -4.39 5.51 -6.53
N ASN A 77 -5.15 4.42 -6.69
CA ASN A 77 -4.63 3.07 -6.87
C ASN A 77 -5.53 2.33 -7.86
N HIS A 78 -4.95 1.93 -8.99
CA HIS A 78 -5.69 1.29 -10.08
C HIS A 78 -6.22 -0.10 -9.70
N LEU A 79 -5.64 -0.76 -8.70
CA LEU A 79 -6.04 -2.09 -8.25
C LEU A 79 -7.26 -2.09 -7.35
N THR A 80 -7.75 -0.92 -6.89
CA THR A 80 -8.82 -0.86 -5.87
C THR A 80 -10.08 -1.62 -6.28
N ALA A 81 -10.57 -1.42 -7.51
CA ALA A 81 -11.77 -2.12 -7.99
C ALA A 81 -11.57 -3.65 -8.09
N ALA A 82 -10.38 -4.09 -8.51
CA ALA A 82 -10.04 -5.50 -8.58
C ALA A 82 -9.92 -6.12 -7.18
N ALA A 83 -9.31 -5.40 -6.23
CA ALA A 83 -9.17 -5.83 -4.85
C ALA A 83 -10.52 -6.01 -4.17
N TRP A 84 -11.50 -5.14 -4.44
CA TRP A 84 -12.87 -5.29 -3.95
C TRP A 84 -13.57 -6.54 -4.51
N SER A 85 -13.33 -6.89 -5.78
CA SER A 85 -13.88 -8.11 -6.37
C SER A 85 -13.31 -9.38 -5.75
N VAL A 86 -12.01 -9.36 -5.39
CA VAL A 86 -11.33 -10.51 -4.76
C VAL A 86 -11.69 -10.64 -3.28
N GLU A 87 -11.78 -9.51 -2.57
CA GLU A 87 -12.12 -9.47 -1.14
C GLU A 87 -13.16 -8.38 -0.86
N PRO A 88 -14.47 -8.70 -0.94
CA PRO A 88 -15.54 -7.73 -0.77
C PRO A 88 -15.55 -7.00 0.59
N ARG A 89 -15.00 -7.63 1.64
CA ARG A 89 -14.84 -6.97 2.95
C ARG A 89 -13.97 -5.72 2.86
N LEU A 90 -13.05 -5.63 1.90
CA LEU A 90 -12.23 -4.45 1.70
C LEU A 90 -13.08 -3.24 1.28
N GLN A 91 -14.12 -3.44 0.47
CA GLN A 91 -15.01 -2.36 0.05
C GLN A 91 -15.81 -1.80 1.24
N GLU A 92 -16.34 -2.70 2.08
CA GLU A 92 -17.06 -2.33 3.29
C GLU A 92 -16.15 -1.59 4.28
N LEU A 93 -14.92 -2.09 4.47
CA LEU A 93 -13.92 -1.44 5.30
C LEU A 93 -13.56 -0.04 4.81
N MET A 94 -13.26 0.12 3.52
CA MET A 94 -12.90 1.43 2.95
C MET A 94 -14.04 2.43 3.07
N GLY A 95 -15.29 2.02 2.80
CA GLY A 95 -16.45 2.88 2.99
C GLY A 95 -16.66 3.30 4.46
N TRP A 96 -16.41 2.39 5.40
CA TRP A 96 -16.41 2.73 6.82
C TRP A 96 -15.26 3.68 7.19
N ILE A 97 -14.06 3.49 6.64
CA ILE A 97 -12.93 4.39 6.87
C ILE A 97 -13.24 5.80 6.33
N ASP A 98 -13.76 5.89 5.11
CA ASP A 98 -14.15 7.14 4.45
C ASP A 98 -15.17 7.94 5.27
N ALA A 99 -16.13 7.25 5.89
CA ALA A 99 -17.17 7.87 6.69
C ALA A 99 -16.70 8.37 8.07
N ASN A 100 -15.62 7.79 8.64
CA ASN A 100 -15.23 8.03 10.03
C ASN A 100 -13.87 8.71 10.21
N TYR A 101 -12.94 8.50 9.28
CA TYR A 101 -11.53 8.90 9.44
C TYR A 101 -10.99 9.77 8.29
N GLY A 102 -11.62 9.71 7.12
CA GLY A 102 -11.25 10.52 5.95
C GLY A 102 -10.95 9.68 4.71
N VAL A 103 -10.51 10.34 3.63
CA VAL A 103 -10.35 9.72 2.31
C VAL A 103 -9.32 8.59 2.35
N SER A 104 -9.82 7.37 2.23
CA SER A 104 -9.05 6.13 2.28
C SER A 104 -8.33 5.84 0.95
N VAL A 105 -7.18 5.18 1.06
CA VAL A 105 -6.38 4.75 -0.08
C VAL A 105 -5.85 3.34 0.18
N LEU A 106 -6.00 2.47 -0.82
CA LEU A 106 -5.43 1.13 -0.78
C LEU A 106 -3.91 1.17 -0.97
N ALA A 107 -3.14 0.49 -0.12
CA ALA A 107 -1.72 0.28 -0.33
C ALA A 107 -1.46 -1.02 -1.12
N GLY A 108 -0.74 -0.92 -2.25
CA GLY A 108 -0.47 -2.07 -3.12
C GLY A 108 -1.75 -2.76 -3.59
N SER A 109 -1.79 -4.09 -3.56
CA SER A 109 -3.02 -4.87 -3.82
C SER A 109 -3.92 -5.03 -2.60
N GLY A 110 -3.59 -4.39 -1.46
CA GLY A 110 -4.24 -4.60 -0.18
C GLY A 110 -3.61 -5.71 0.66
N SER A 111 -4.14 -5.98 1.86
CA SER A 111 -5.39 -5.42 2.42
C SER A 111 -5.22 -4.11 3.20
N THR A 112 -3.99 -3.63 3.39
CA THR A 112 -3.73 -2.39 4.13
C THR A 112 -4.35 -1.18 3.44
N VAL A 113 -5.10 -0.40 4.21
CA VAL A 113 -5.68 0.88 3.79
C VAL A 113 -5.02 1.99 4.60
N PHE A 114 -4.83 3.17 4.02
CA PHE A 114 -4.30 4.32 4.75
C PHE A 114 -5.11 5.59 4.51
N VAL A 115 -5.03 6.49 5.48
CA VAL A 115 -5.55 7.86 5.41
C VAL A 115 -4.39 8.81 5.71
N GLU A 116 -4.38 9.96 5.05
CA GLU A 116 -3.41 11.03 5.34
C GLU A 116 -3.72 11.68 6.69
N GLY A 117 -2.69 11.89 7.52
CA GLY A 117 -2.80 12.51 8.84
C GLY A 117 -2.81 11.51 10.00
N ASP A 118 -2.91 12.10 11.19
CA ASP A 118 -3.11 11.42 12.48
C ASP A 118 -4.60 11.48 12.80
N VAL A 119 -5.32 10.37 12.55
CA VAL A 119 -6.80 10.33 12.60
C VAL A 119 -7.33 9.49 13.77
N VAL A 120 -6.45 9.05 14.66
CA VAL A 120 -6.82 8.28 15.85
C VAL A 120 -6.07 8.75 17.08
N ASP A 121 -6.69 8.62 18.25
CA ASP A 121 -5.98 8.89 19.50
C ASP A 121 -4.91 7.83 19.79
N GLY A 122 -3.66 8.27 19.92
CA GLY A 122 -2.52 7.42 20.22
C GLY A 122 -1.79 6.91 18.98
N THR A 123 -0.69 6.18 19.18
CA THR A 123 0.16 5.72 18.06
C THR A 123 -0.31 4.39 17.47
N SER A 124 -0.97 3.54 18.27
CA SER A 124 -1.53 2.27 17.81
C SER A 124 -2.70 1.86 18.70
N ARG A 125 -3.72 1.26 18.10
CA ARG A 125 -4.87 0.67 18.80
C ARG A 125 -5.61 -0.30 17.90
N ILE A 126 -6.46 -1.13 18.51
CA ILE A 126 -7.47 -1.89 17.78
C ILE A 126 -8.77 -1.07 17.74
N VAL A 127 -9.42 -1.03 16.59
CA VAL A 127 -10.75 -0.43 16.40
C VAL A 127 -11.72 -1.50 15.89
N GLU A 128 -12.95 -1.48 16.39
CA GLU A 128 -14.01 -2.32 15.88
C GLU A 128 -14.56 -1.73 14.58
N SER A 129 -14.60 -2.54 13.53
CA SER A 129 -15.12 -2.18 12.22
C SER A 129 -16.23 -3.16 11.78
N PRO A 130 -17.00 -2.85 10.73
CA PRO A 130 -18.01 -3.77 10.19
C PRO A 130 -17.45 -5.14 9.76
N VAL A 131 -16.15 -5.20 9.45
CA VAL A 131 -15.46 -6.42 9.01
C VAL A 131 -14.63 -7.08 10.12
N GLY A 132 -14.88 -6.68 11.37
CA GLY A 132 -14.20 -7.15 12.58
C GLY A 132 -13.11 -6.20 13.08
N PRO A 133 -12.30 -6.65 14.05
CA PRO A 133 -11.23 -5.83 14.62
C PRO A 133 -10.16 -5.48 13.59
N VAL A 134 -9.75 -4.22 13.56
CA VAL A 134 -8.70 -3.68 12.69
C VAL A 134 -7.62 -3.05 13.56
N GLU A 135 -6.36 -3.44 13.35
CA GLU A 135 -5.24 -2.75 13.97
C GLU A 135 -4.99 -1.43 13.24
N VAL A 136 -4.86 -0.34 13.98
CA VAL A 136 -4.61 0.99 13.45
C VAL A 136 -3.26 1.47 13.96
N LEU A 137 -2.43 2.01 13.06
CA LEU A 137 -1.08 2.48 13.36
C LEU A 137 -0.84 3.86 12.73
N VAL A 138 -0.44 4.83 13.54
CA VAL A 138 0.01 6.14 13.05
C VAL A 138 1.50 6.07 12.77
N THR A 139 1.89 6.36 11.53
CA THR A 139 3.29 6.33 11.07
C THR A 139 3.70 7.67 10.49
N ARG A 140 5.01 7.93 10.49
CA ARG A 140 5.61 9.15 9.95
C ARG A 140 6.78 8.80 9.04
N THR A 141 6.89 9.49 7.92
CA THR A 141 8.06 9.38 7.05
C THR A 141 9.30 9.94 7.76
N ILE A 142 10.44 9.28 7.59
CA ILE A 142 11.74 9.75 8.08
C ILE A 142 12.69 9.94 6.89
N PRO A 143 13.67 10.86 6.97
CA PRO A 143 14.74 10.95 5.98
C PRO A 143 15.49 9.62 5.84
N ALA A 144 15.95 9.33 4.61
CA ALA A 144 16.65 8.08 4.25
C ALA A 144 18.10 8.02 4.75
#